data_AF-A0A7Y4WVY2-F1
#
_entry.id   AF-A0A7Y4WVY2-F1
#
_cell.length_a   1.000
_cell.length_b   1.000
_cell.length_c   1.000
_cell.angle_alpha   90.00
_cell.angle_beta   90.00
_cell.angle_gamma   90.00
#
_symmetry.space_group_name_H-M   'P 1'
#
loop_
_entity.id
_entity.type
_entity.pdbx_description
1 polymer ?
#
loop_
_entity_poly.entity_id
_entity_poly.type
_entity_poly.pdbx_seq_one_letter_code
_entity_poly.pdbx_strand_id
1 'polypeptide(L)'
;MDDLEFDKRARTRELAAEFIERGDPLGWFDALYKESGGDTEKIPWADMKPNRFFEKWAESTGLKGDGRTALVVGCGLGDDAKFLHDLGFKVT
;
A
#
# COMPACT_ATOMS: atom_id res chain seq x y z
N MET A 1 -6.86 22.06 22.92
CA MET A 1 -5.54 21.43 22.83
C MET A 1 -5.55 20.85 21.44
N ASP A 2 -4.90 21.51 20.49
CA ASP A 2 -4.78 20.98 19.12
C ASP A 2 -4.04 19.65 19.24
N ASP A 3 -4.73 18.55 18.99
CA ASP A 3 -4.09 17.26 18.75
C ASP A 3 -3.18 17.48 17.55
N LEU A 4 -1.86 17.48 17.79
CA LEU A 4 -0.88 17.46 16.73
C LEU A 4 -1.16 16.22 15.87
N GLU A 5 -1.74 16.43 14.70
CA GLU A 5 -2.04 15.38 13.73
C GLU A 5 -0.76 14.59 13.48
N PHE A 6 -0.85 13.26 13.63
CA PHE A 6 0.29 12.39 13.39
C PHE A 6 0.69 12.45 11.91
N ASP A 7 1.85 13.05 11.60
CA ASP A 7 2.40 13.05 10.25
C ASP A 7 3.03 11.69 9.93
N LYS A 8 2.20 10.77 9.42
CA LYS A 8 2.61 9.45 8.95
C LYS A 8 3.76 9.48 7.94
N ARG A 9 3.87 10.53 7.12
CA ARG A 9 4.93 10.66 6.12
C ARG A 9 6.24 11.10 6.76
N ALA A 10 6.19 12.01 7.74
CA ALA A 10 7.38 12.36 8.53
C ALA A 10 7.91 11.11 9.25
N ARG A 11 7.05 10.39 9.98
CA ARG A 11 7.46 9.18 10.71
C ARG A 11 8.03 8.09 9.80
N THR A 12 7.43 7.89 8.63
CA THR A 12 7.94 6.92 7.64
C THR A 12 9.34 7.29 7.14
N ARG A 13 9.62 8.57 6.90
CA ARG A 13 10.95 9.03 6.45
C ARG A 13 12.00 8.86 7.54
N GLU A 14 11.66 9.18 8.79
CA GLU A 14 12.54 8.96 9.95
C GLU A 14 12.90 7.49 10.09
N LEU A 15 11.88 6.61 10.08
CA LEU A 15 12.09 5.17 10.21
C LEU A 15 12.93 4.62 9.05
N ALA A 16 12.69 5.08 7.81
CA ALA A 16 13.51 4.70 6.68
C ALA A 16 14.98 5.14 6.85
N ALA A 17 15.22 6.37 7.32
CA ALA A 17 16.56 6.86 7.56
C ALA A 17 17.31 6.03 8.63
N GLU A 18 16.65 5.71 9.75
CA GLU A 18 17.23 4.87 10.82
C GLU A 18 17.71 3.50 10.32
N PHE A 19 16.94 2.87 9.41
CA PHE A 19 17.24 1.57 8.83
C PHE A 19 18.33 1.64 7.75
N ILE A 20 18.30 2.69 6.92
CA ILE A 20 19.35 2.96 5.93
C ILE A 20 20.71 3.14 6.61
N GLU A 21 20.77 3.92 7.70
CA GLU A 21 22.02 4.13 8.46
C GLU A 21 22.59 2.83 9.06
N ARG A 22 21.72 1.85 9.34
CA ARG A 22 22.10 0.53 9.86
C ARG A 22 22.47 -0.47 8.76
N GLY A 23 22.44 -0.07 7.48
CA GLY A 23 22.75 -0.94 6.35
C GLY A 23 21.60 -1.87 5.94
N ASP A 24 20.38 -1.60 6.40
CA ASP A 24 19.18 -2.37 6.07
C ASP A 24 18.15 -1.47 5.36
N PRO A 25 18.33 -1.17 4.06
CA PRO A 25 17.48 -0.21 3.35
C PRO A 25 16.02 -0.68 3.13
N LEU A 26 15.69 -1.93 3.46
CA LEU A 26 14.36 -2.51 3.25
C LEU A 26 13.63 -2.88 4.56
N GLY A 27 14.34 -3.09 5.67
CA GLY A 27 13.72 -3.50 6.93
C GLY A 27 12.71 -2.52 7.52
N TRP A 28 12.76 -1.25 7.10
CA TRP A 28 11.82 -0.23 7.59
C TRP A 28 10.37 -0.48 7.17
N PHE A 29 10.11 -1.21 6.07
CA PHE A 29 8.74 -1.56 5.68
C PHE A 29 8.07 -2.44 6.72
N ASP A 30 8.72 -3.54 7.10
CA ASP A 30 8.21 -4.47 8.12
C ASP A 30 8.12 -3.79 9.49
N ALA A 31 9.09 -2.94 9.82
CA ALA A 31 9.05 -2.13 11.04
C ALA A 31 7.85 -1.19 11.06
N LEU A 32 7.53 -0.53 9.95
CA LEU A 32 6.36 0.35 9.84
C LEU A 32 5.05 -0.43 10.00
N TYR A 33 4.92 -1.60 9.37
CA TYR A 33 3.75 -2.47 9.54
C TYR A 33 3.60 -2.94 10.98
N LYS A 34 4.70 -3.20 11.69
CA LYS A 34 4.68 -3.58 13.10
C LYS A 34 4.32 -2.38 14.01
N GLU A 35 4.89 -1.21 13.75
CA GLU A 35 4.62 0.03 14.49
C GLU A 35 3.17 0.50 14.32
N SER A 36 2.57 0.24 13.15
CA SER A 36 1.18 0.59 12.89
C SER A 36 0.22 -0.16 13.84
N GLY A 37 0.56 -1.38 14.24
CA GLY A 37 -0.30 -2.21 15.09
C GLY A 37 -1.64 -2.55 14.43
N GLY A 38 -1.68 -2.56 13.10
CA GLY A 38 -2.92 -2.75 12.32
C GLY A 38 -3.72 -1.46 12.07
N ASP A 39 -3.27 -0.32 12.60
CA ASP A 39 -3.86 0.98 12.31
C ASP A 39 -3.39 1.48 10.94
N THR A 40 -4.28 1.43 9.96
CA THR A 40 -4.00 1.79 8.57
C THR A 40 -3.75 3.29 8.40
N GLU A 41 -4.26 4.12 9.31
CA GLU A 41 -4.04 5.58 9.26
C GLU A 41 -2.57 5.94 9.47
N LYS A 42 -1.77 5.05 10.07
CA LYS A 42 -0.32 5.26 10.24
C LYS A 42 0.50 4.91 9.01
N ILE A 43 -0.09 4.28 7.98
CA ILE A 43 0.60 3.83 6.78
C ILE A 43 0.31 4.83 5.64
N PRO A 44 1.31 5.54 5.10
CA PRO A 44 1.07 6.64 4.15
C PRO A 44 0.42 6.27 2.82
N TRP A 45 0.43 4.98 2.47
CA TRP A 45 -0.10 4.46 1.21
C TRP A 45 -1.37 3.60 1.41
N ALA A 46 -1.82 3.39 2.64
CA ALA A 46 -3.00 2.59 2.96
C ALA A 46 -4.28 3.43 2.88
N ASP A 47 -4.66 3.84 1.68
CA ASP A 47 -5.89 4.61 1.46
C ASP A 47 -7.16 3.73 1.60
N MET A 48 -7.00 2.41 1.82
CA MET A 48 -8.06 1.41 1.96
C MET A 48 -8.99 1.33 0.74
N LYS A 49 -8.43 1.65 -0.41
CA LYS A 49 -9.07 1.68 -1.73
C LYS A 49 -8.00 1.54 -2.81
N PRO A 50 -8.34 1.04 -4.00
CA PRO A 50 -7.38 0.95 -5.09
C PRO A 50 -6.82 2.34 -5.44
N ASN A 51 -5.63 2.35 -6.04
CA ASN A 51 -5.05 3.57 -6.55
C ASN A 51 -6.00 4.22 -7.56
N ARG A 52 -6.42 5.47 -7.30
CA ARG A 52 -7.41 6.19 -8.15
C ARG A 52 -7.05 6.25 -9.64
N PHE A 53 -5.76 6.28 -9.98
CA PHE A 53 -5.34 6.34 -11.38
C PHE A 53 -5.43 4.97 -12.05
N PHE A 54 -5.16 3.91 -11.29
CA PHE A 54 -5.32 2.53 -11.74
C PHE A 54 -6.81 2.18 -11.93
N GLU A 55 -7.65 2.51 -10.94
CA GLU A 55 -9.10 2.32 -11.02
C GLU A 55 -9.68 3.01 -12.26
N LYS A 56 -9.39 4.31 -12.44
CA LYS A 56 -9.85 5.09 -13.61
C LYS A 56 -9.40 4.47 -14.94
N TRP A 57 -8.15 3.99 -15.01
CA TRP A 57 -7.63 3.35 -16.21
C TRP A 57 -8.36 2.02 -16.49
N ALA A 58 -8.53 1.18 -15.47
CA ALA A 58 -9.21 -0.10 -15.57
C ALA A 58 -10.65 0.07 -16.06
N GLU A 59 -11.38 1.05 -15.52
CA GLU A 59 -12.73 1.41 -15.98
C GLU A 59 -12.73 1.88 -17.42
N SER A 60 -11.84 2.81 -17.78
CA SER A 60 -11.79 3.40 -19.13
C SER A 60 -11.44 2.40 -20.24
N THR A 61 -10.73 1.32 -19.88
CA THR A 61 -10.31 0.28 -20.82
C THR A 61 -11.23 -0.94 -20.82
N GLY A 62 -12.22 -0.98 -19.93
CA GLY A 62 -13.07 -2.14 -19.73
C GLY A 62 -12.26 -3.36 -19.27
N LEU A 63 -11.27 -3.15 -18.40
CA LEU A 63 -10.42 -4.21 -17.88
C LEU A 63 -11.27 -5.27 -17.18
N LYS A 64 -11.09 -6.53 -17.58
CA LYS A 64 -11.76 -7.69 -17.00
C LYS A 64 -10.79 -8.84 -16.84
N GLY A 65 -10.93 -9.63 -15.78
CA GLY A 65 -10.09 -10.78 -15.56
C GLY A 65 -10.28 -11.85 -16.64
N ASP A 66 -11.52 -12.23 -16.92
CA ASP A 66 -11.88 -13.24 -17.92
C ASP A 66 -10.98 -14.51 -17.84
N GLY A 67 -10.66 -14.95 -16.61
CA GLY A 67 -9.80 -16.10 -16.34
C GLY A 67 -8.28 -15.84 -16.43
N ARG A 68 -7.86 -14.60 -16.66
CA ARG A 68 -6.44 -14.18 -16.69
C ARG A 68 -5.84 -14.10 -15.28
N THR A 69 -4.52 -14.18 -15.21
CA THR A 69 -3.75 -13.97 -13.98
C THR A 69 -3.27 -12.52 -13.87
N ALA A 70 -3.11 -12.02 -12.65
CA ALA A 70 -2.47 -10.72 -12.38
C ALA A 70 -1.48 -10.85 -11.21
N LEU A 71 -0.42 -10.04 -11.21
CA LEU A 71 0.57 -9.94 -10.13
C LEU A 71 0.63 -8.49 -9.66
N VAL A 72 0.45 -8.25 -8.37
CA VAL A 72 0.63 -6.91 -7.78
C VAL A 72 1.94 -6.87 -7.00
N VAL A 73 2.99 -6.35 -7.63
CA VAL A 73 4.31 -6.21 -6.99
C VAL A 73 4.26 -5.14 -5.91
N GLY A 74 4.67 -5.49 -4.70
CA GLY A 74 4.60 -4.57 -3.56
C GLY A 74 3.16 -4.22 -3.17
N CYS A 75 2.28 -5.23 -3.12
CA CYS A 75 0.84 -5.06 -2.92
C CYS A 75 0.42 -4.37 -1.61
N GLY A 76 1.35 -4.22 -0.65
CA GLY A 76 1.07 -3.61 0.64
C GLY A 76 -0.06 -4.32 1.37
N LEU A 77 -1.14 -3.59 1.69
CA LEU A 77 -2.34 -4.16 2.31
C LEU A 77 -3.30 -4.83 1.32
N GLY A 78 -3.04 -4.73 0.01
CA GLY A 78 -3.72 -5.51 -1.01
C GLY A 78 -4.93 -4.84 -1.67
N ASP A 79 -5.11 -3.52 -1.57
CA ASP A 79 -6.27 -2.83 -2.14
C ASP A 79 -6.40 -3.03 -3.67
N ASP A 80 -5.31 -2.80 -4.42
CA ASP A 80 -5.28 -3.02 -5.88
C ASP A 80 -5.40 -4.52 -6.24
N ALA A 81 -4.85 -5.41 -5.40
CA ALA A 81 -4.94 -6.85 -5.58
C ALA A 81 -6.39 -7.34 -5.42
N LYS A 82 -7.10 -6.82 -4.41
CA LYS A 82 -8.52 -7.09 -4.21
C LYS A 82 -9.36 -6.55 -5.37
N PHE A 83 -9.07 -5.34 -5.85
CA PHE A 83 -9.78 -4.76 -7.00
C PHE A 83 -9.64 -5.65 -8.25
N LEU A 84 -8.42 -6.12 -8.56
CA LEU A 84 -8.18 -7.07 -9.65
C LEU A 84 -8.90 -8.41 -9.46
N HIS A 85 -8.91 -8.93 -8.24
CA HIS A 85 -9.67 -10.14 -7.92
C HIS A 85 -11.17 -9.95 -8.23
N ASP A 86 -11.73 -8.81 -7.84
CA ASP A 86 -13.16 -8.50 -8.04
C ASP A 86 -13.48 -8.28 -9.53
N LEU A 87 -12.50 -7.87 -10.34
CA LEU A 87 -12.60 -7.87 -11.81
C LEU A 87 -12.50 -9.27 -12.44
N GLY A 88 -12.24 -10.32 -11.66
CA GLY A 88 -12.20 -11.72 -12.10
C GLY A 88 -10.81 -12.26 -12.44
N PHE A 89 -9.74 -11.57 -12.03
CA PHE A 89 -8.37 -12.07 -12.21
C PHE A 89 -8.03 -13.11 -11.14
N LYS A 90 -7.16 -14.06 -11.48
CA LYS A 90 -6.43 -14.87 -10.49
C LYS A 90 -5.19 -14.09 -10.04
N VAL A 91 -5.28 -13.47 -8.86
CA VAL A 91 -4.26 -12.53 -8.36
C VAL A 91 -3.18 -13.25 -7.54
N THR A 92 -1.94 -12.79 -7.65
CA THR A 92 -0.78 -13.14 -6.80
C THR A 92 -0.15 -11.86 -6.26
#